data_AF-A0ABD3R5M7-F1
#
_entry.id   AF-A0ABD3R5M7-F1
#
_cell.length_a   1.000
_cell.length_b   1.000
_cell.length_c   1.000
_cell.angle_alpha   90.00
_cell.angle_beta   90.00
_cell.angle_gamma   90.00
#
_symmetry.space_group_name_H-M   'P 1'
#
loop_
_entity.id
_entity.type
_entity.pdbx_description
1 polymer ?
#
loop_
_entity_poly.entity_id
_entity_poly.type
_entity_poly.pdbx_seq_one_letter_code
_entity_poly.pdbx_strand_id
1 'polypeptide(L)'
;MVQPNEVVNVIHFFDEWTRCVGSGYQKDSLYRHGKFDSCSAQWNDIKVAMKAKSTSDPMEAERLLAQTHYRKNLGSDLKQSPTAGIIWDLKEKPCWDEV
;
A
#
# COMPACT_ATOMS: atom_id res chain seq x y z
N MET A 1 5.32 15.40 -22.41
CA MET A 1 5.35 13.96 -22.12
C MET A 1 5.72 13.82 -20.65
N VAL A 2 4.77 13.44 -19.79
CA VAL A 2 5.05 13.15 -18.36
C VAL A 2 6.00 11.95 -18.34
N GLN A 3 7.16 12.10 -17.71
CA GLN A 3 8.11 11.00 -17.64
C GLN A 3 7.55 9.91 -16.70
N PRO A 4 7.66 8.61 -17.03
CA PRO A 4 7.10 7.51 -16.21
C PRO A 4 7.64 7.49 -14.76
N ASN A 5 8.80 8.11 -14.54
CA ASN A 5 9.42 8.35 -13.25
C ASN A 5 8.64 9.31 -12.33
N GLU A 6 7.67 10.07 -12.84
CA GLU A 6 6.78 10.92 -12.05
C GLU A 6 5.49 10.17 -11.62
N VAL A 7 5.12 9.10 -12.35
CA VAL A 7 3.87 8.34 -12.13
C VAL A 7 4.05 7.22 -11.10
N VAL A 8 5.26 6.66 -10.98
CA VAL A 8 5.52 5.47 -10.14
C VAL A 8 6.50 5.78 -9.00
N ASN A 9 5.96 6.02 -7.80
CA ASN A 9 6.77 6.15 -6.59
C ASN A 9 7.02 4.77 -5.94
N VAL A 10 8.16 4.17 -6.28
CA VAL A 10 8.61 2.87 -5.74
C VAL A 10 8.86 2.92 -4.22
N ILE A 11 9.20 4.09 -3.67
CA ILE A 11 9.51 4.23 -2.24
C ILE A 11 8.29 3.89 -1.39
N HIS A 12 7.07 4.22 -1.81
CA HIS A 12 5.87 3.86 -1.05
C HIS A 12 5.69 2.34 -0.88
N PHE A 13 5.98 1.56 -1.93
CA PHE A 13 5.91 0.10 -1.86
C PHE A 13 7.03 -0.48 -1.00
N PHE A 14 8.20 0.17 -1.00
CA PHE A 14 9.31 -0.20 -0.12
C PHE A 14 9.00 0.10 1.35
N ASP A 15 8.45 1.27 1.66
CA ASP A 15 8.01 1.63 3.01
C ASP A 15 6.98 0.62 3.53
N GLU A 16 6.00 0.23 2.73
CA GLU A 16 5.01 -0.78 3.18
C GLU A 16 5.65 -2.15 3.43
N TRP A 17 6.60 -2.56 2.60
CA TRP A 17 7.33 -3.81 2.83
C TRP A 17 8.19 -3.76 4.08
N THR A 18 8.92 -2.67 4.31
CA THR A 18 9.72 -2.48 5.53
C THR A 18 8.84 -2.42 6.78
N ARG A 19 7.63 -1.83 6.67
CA ARG A 19 6.61 -1.89 7.72
C ARG A 19 6.24 -3.34 8.04
N CYS A 20 5.94 -4.14 7.02
CA CYS A 20 5.59 -5.55 7.20
C CYS A 20 6.72 -6.36 7.85
N VAL A 21 7.96 -6.22 7.38
CA VAL A 21 9.13 -6.96 7.92
C VAL A 21 9.57 -6.42 9.28
N GLY A 22 9.15 -5.20 9.64
CA GLY A 22 9.46 -4.57 10.91
C GLY A 22 9.10 -5.43 12.11
N SER A 23 10.02 -5.52 13.07
CA SER A 23 9.90 -6.41 14.23
C SER A 23 8.64 -6.18 15.07
N GLY A 24 8.09 -4.95 15.08
CA GLY A 24 6.83 -4.65 15.75
C GLY A 24 5.63 -5.36 15.12
N TYR A 25 5.48 -5.26 13.80
CA TYR A 25 4.38 -5.90 13.06
C TYR A 25 4.51 -7.42 13.05
N GLN A 26 5.73 -7.93 12.93
CA GLN A 26 5.99 -9.37 12.99
C GLN A 26 5.66 -9.96 14.38
N LYS A 27 5.93 -9.23 15.47
CA LYS A 27 5.52 -9.63 16.82
C LYS A 27 4.00 -9.62 17.00
N ASP A 28 3.30 -8.60 16.49
CA ASP A 28 1.83 -8.54 16.55
C ASP A 28 1.19 -9.67 15.74
N SER A 29 1.68 -9.95 14.53
CA SER A 29 1.23 -11.08 13.71
C SER A 29 1.45 -12.42 14.42
N LEU A 30 2.63 -12.62 15.03
CA LEU A 30 2.91 -13.81 15.84
C LEU A 30 1.95 -13.93 17.03
N TYR A 31 1.66 -12.83 17.73
CA TYR A 31 0.75 -12.82 18.87
C TYR A 31 -0.70 -13.13 18.47
N ARG A 32 -1.19 -12.58 17.35
CA ARG A 32 -2.58 -12.74 16.90
C ARG A 32 -2.83 -14.03 16.14
N HIS A 33 -1.88 -14.46 15.33
CA HIS A 33 -2.05 -15.54 14.36
C HIS A 33 -1.15 -16.75 14.61
N GLY A 34 -0.23 -16.67 15.58
CA GLY A 34 0.69 -17.77 15.92
C GLY A 34 1.78 -18.01 14.87
N LYS A 35 1.95 -17.10 13.91
CA LYS A 35 2.95 -17.20 12.84
C LYS A 35 3.44 -15.82 12.40
N PHE A 36 4.66 -15.77 11.88
CA PHE A 36 5.18 -14.57 11.22
C PHE A 36 4.43 -14.28 9.93
N ASP A 37 4.29 -13.00 9.58
CA ASP A 37 3.74 -12.61 8.28
C ASP A 37 4.80 -12.84 7.20
N SER A 38 4.39 -13.44 6.09
CA SER A 38 5.27 -13.76 4.97
C SER A 38 5.77 -12.52 4.22
N CYS A 39 5.06 -11.39 4.31
CA CYS A 39 5.35 -10.13 3.58
C CYS A 39 5.55 -10.30 2.06
N SER A 40 5.13 -11.44 1.51
CA SER A 40 5.44 -11.87 0.16
C SER A 40 4.65 -11.07 -0.89
N ALA A 41 3.44 -10.65 -0.54
CA ALA A 41 2.61 -9.78 -1.36
C ALA A 41 3.23 -8.37 -1.50
N GLN A 42 3.69 -7.79 -0.39
CA GLN A 42 4.37 -6.49 -0.38
C GLN A 42 5.70 -6.54 -1.15
N TRP A 43 6.44 -7.65 -1.03
CA TRP A 43 7.64 -7.86 -1.83
C TRP A 43 7.34 -7.99 -3.33
N ASN A 44 6.25 -8.65 -3.69
CA ASN A 44 5.80 -8.74 -5.07
C ASN A 44 5.38 -7.38 -5.63
N ASP A 45 4.74 -6.54 -4.82
CA ASP A 45 4.36 -5.18 -5.21
C ASP A 45 5.57 -4.31 -5.57
N ILE A 46 6.68 -4.44 -4.83
CA ILE A 46 7.93 -3.74 -5.18
C ILE A 46 8.41 -4.15 -6.57
N LYS A 47 8.38 -5.45 -6.90
CA LYS A 47 8.77 -5.95 -8.23
C LYS A 47 7.85 -5.40 -9.32
N VAL A 48 6.54 -5.38 -9.07
CA VAL A 48 5.56 -4.81 -9.99
C VAL A 48 5.79 -3.31 -10.17
N ALA A 49 6.07 -2.57 -9.10
CA ALA A 49 6.36 -1.15 -9.14
C ALA A 49 7.66 -0.84 -9.90
N MET A 50 8.72 -1.63 -9.71
CA MET A 50 9.95 -1.53 -10.49
C MET A 50 9.70 -1.80 -11.98
N LYS A 51 8.90 -2.81 -12.32
CA LYS A 51 8.50 -3.13 -13.69
C LYS A 51 7.68 -1.99 -14.31
N ALA A 52 6.71 -1.45 -13.57
CA ALA A 52 5.89 -0.32 -14.01
C ALA A 52 6.76 0.93 -14.25
N LYS A 53 7.74 1.21 -13.39
CA LYS A 53 8.69 2.32 -13.55
C LYS A 53 9.58 2.15 -14.80
N SER A 54 9.91 0.91 -15.17
CA SER A 54 10.68 0.61 -16.38
C SER A 54 9.82 0.61 -17.66
N THR A 55 8.49 0.70 -17.55
CA THR A 55 7.58 0.68 -18.70
C THR A 55 7.43 2.09 -19.27
N SER A 56 7.57 2.24 -20.59
CA SER A 56 7.48 3.54 -21.26
C SER A 56 6.04 4.02 -21.47
N ASP A 57 5.07 3.11 -21.49
CA ASP A 57 3.65 3.43 -21.61
C ASP A 57 3.05 3.76 -20.22
N PRO A 58 2.56 4.99 -20.00
CA PRO A 58 1.96 5.39 -18.73
C PRO A 58 0.66 4.63 -18.40
N MET A 59 -0.15 4.26 -19.40
CA MET A 59 -1.41 3.55 -19.15
C MET A 59 -1.16 2.12 -18.67
N GLU A 60 -0.18 1.45 -19.27
CA GLU A 60 0.20 0.10 -18.86
C GLU A 60 0.86 0.10 -17.47
N ALA A 61 1.68 1.10 -17.17
CA ALA A 61 2.26 1.27 -15.83
C ALA A 61 1.16 1.44 -14.77
N GLU A 62 0.14 2.26 -15.03
CA GLU A 62 -0.98 2.45 -14.12
C GLU A 62 -1.79 1.16 -13.93
N ARG A 63 -2.04 0.42 -15.02
CA ARG A 63 -2.74 -0.87 -14.98
C ARG A 63 -2.00 -1.89 -14.12
N LEU A 64 -0.68 -1.98 -14.24
CA LEU A 64 0.16 -2.83 -13.41
C LEU A 64 0.07 -2.44 -11.93
N LEU A 65 0.17 -1.14 -11.64
CA LEU A 65 0.07 -0.64 -10.27
C LEU A 65 -1.32 -0.90 -9.66
N ALA A 66 -2.40 -0.77 -10.43
CA ALA A 66 -3.76 -1.07 -9.97
C ALA A 66 -3.94 -2.54 -9.54
N GLN A 67 -3.06 -3.45 -9.99
CA GLN A 67 -3.10 -4.85 -9.60
C GLN A 67 -2.37 -5.17 -8.29
N THR A 68 -1.55 -4.23 -7.79
CA THR A 68 -0.75 -4.40 -6.57
C THR A 68 -1.61 -4.64 -5.33
N HIS A 69 -1.09 -5.42 -4.39
CA HIS A 69 -1.72 -5.69 -3.10
C HIS A 69 -1.95 -4.39 -2.31
N TYR A 70 -0.96 -3.49 -2.31
CA TYR A 70 -1.05 -2.18 -1.69
C TYR A 70 -2.26 -1.39 -2.20
N ARG A 71 -2.44 -1.23 -3.52
CA ARG A 71 -3.59 -0.48 -4.08
C ARG A 71 -4.93 -1.19 -3.93
N LYS A 72 -4.97 -2.48 -3.61
CA LYS A 72 -6.24 -3.21 -3.42
C LYS A 72 -6.71 -3.25 -1.96
N ASN A 73 -5.76 -3.23 -1.03
CA ASN A 73 -6.00 -3.58 0.36
C ASN A 73 -5.51 -2.55 1.38
N LEU A 74 -4.65 -1.61 1.00
CA LEU A 74 -3.96 -0.74 1.97
C LEU A 74 -3.96 0.74 1.61
N GLY A 75 -3.87 1.07 0.31
CA GLY A 75 -3.59 2.43 -0.19
C GLY A 75 -4.70 3.08 -1.00
N SER A 76 -5.82 2.40 -1.28
CA SER A 76 -6.93 2.94 -2.08
C SER A 76 -8.09 3.48 -1.27
N ASP A 77 -8.30 2.98 -0.05
CA ASP A 77 -9.46 3.33 0.75
C ASP A 77 -9.03 3.58 2.22
N LEU A 78 -9.43 4.72 2.75
CA LEU A 78 -9.21 5.10 4.15
C LEU A 78 -9.82 4.06 5.10
N LYS A 79 -10.92 3.42 4.69
CA LYS A 79 -11.58 2.32 5.43
C LYS A 79 -10.74 1.04 5.49
N GLN A 80 -9.85 0.83 4.52
CA GLN A 80 -8.97 -0.33 4.49
C GLN A 80 -7.65 -0.12 5.24
N SER A 81 -7.43 1.07 5.80
CA SER A 81 -6.26 1.34 6.62
C SER A 81 -6.27 0.43 7.86
N PRO A 82 -5.20 -0.33 8.14
CA PRO A 82 -5.14 -1.25 9.27
C PRO A 82 -5.15 -0.53 10.63
N THR A 83 -4.86 0.78 10.66
CA THR A 83 -4.89 1.61 11.87
C THR A 83 -6.07 2.57 11.92
N ALA A 84 -6.52 3.09 10.77
CA ALA A 84 -7.54 4.14 10.73
C ALA A 84 -8.90 3.67 10.20
N GLY A 85 -8.99 2.48 9.60
CA GLY A 85 -10.19 2.02 8.87
C GLY A 85 -11.48 2.06 9.70
N ILE A 86 -11.40 1.54 10.93
CA ILE A 86 -12.51 1.51 11.88
C ILE A 86 -12.96 2.92 12.28
N ILE A 87 -12.03 3.88 12.38
CA ILE A 87 -12.35 5.26 12.76
C ILE A 87 -13.17 5.96 11.67
N TRP A 88 -12.94 5.61 10.39
CA TRP A 88 -13.67 6.20 9.27
C TRP A 88 -15.11 5.73 9.19
N ASP A 89 -15.40 4.48 9.53
CA ASP A 89 -16.78 3.98 9.65
C ASP A 89 -17.51 4.56 10.87
N LEU A 90 -16.77 4.95 11.91
CA LEU A 90 -17.30 5.62 13.11
C LEU A 90 -17.55 7.13 12.90
N LYS A 91 -17.01 7.74 11.84
CA LYS A 91 -17.30 9.13 11.47
C LYS A 91 -18.51 9.20 10.53
N GLU A 92 -19.71 9.35 11.10
CA GLU A 92 -20.94 9.61 10.32
C GLU A 92 -20.87 10.91 9.48
N LYS A 93 -20.05 11.88 9.90
CA LYS A 93 -19.69 13.07 9.11
C LYS A 93 -18.21 13.40 9.30
N PRO A 94 -17.43 13.59 8.23
CA PRO A 94 -16.12 14.21 8.33
C PRO A 94 -16.33 15.67 8.76
N CYS A 95 -15.97 16.03 10.00
CA CYS A 95 -16.05 17.42 10.48
C CYS A 95 -14.97 18.31 9.85
N TRP A 96 -14.85 18.32 8.52
CA TRP A 96 -13.90 19.17 7.77
C TRP A 96 -14.51 20.51 7.34
N ASP A 97 -15.78 20.75 7.68
CA ASP A 97 -16.42 22.05 7.50
C ASP A 97 -16.60 22.73 8.85
N GLU A 98 -16.13 23.98 8.92
CA GLU A 98 -16.18 24.96 10.03
C GLU A 98 -14.96 25.03 10.97
N VAL A 99 -13.92 25.77 10.53
CA VAL A 99 -13.56 27.11 11.07
C VAL A 99 -13.03 27.99 9.93
#